data_AF-A0A2D5BNW4-F1
#
_entry.id   AF-A0A2D5BNW4-F1
#
_cell.length_a   1.000
_cell.length_b   1.000
_cell.length_c   1.000
_cell.angle_alpha   90.00
_cell.angle_beta   90.00
_cell.angle_gamma   90.00
#
_symmetry.space_group_name_H-M   'P 1'
#
loop_
_entity.id
_entity.type
_entity.pdbx_description
1 polymer ?
#
loop_
_entity_poly.entity_id
_entity_poly.type
_entity_poly.pdbx_seq_one_letter_code
_entity_poly.pdbx_strand_id
1 'polypeptide(L)'
;MSNLLLNSSSAFHGHGYMDHVEDAVRETMTGVESILFVPWALADLDGYTASVRDRLERMGFSVSGIHEHDDPIAAVNGAAAIFVGGGNTFRLLSRLYETGVMPAIRERVAAGMPYMGSSAGSNMACPTIMTTNDMPIVYPPSFDALRLVPFQINPHYLDADPDSRHKGETREDRIREYHEMNEVPVVGLREGAWLRVVGDEVRLEGHRGARLMRRGQPAEEFEPGARLDFLLE
;
A
#
# COMPACT_ATOMS: atom_id res chain seq x y z
N MET A 1 -1.60 14.63 12.06
CA MET A 1 -0.29 14.07 11.64
C MET A 1 -0.58 12.78 10.92
N SER A 2 0.05 12.54 9.76
CA SER A 2 -0.13 11.29 9.00
C SER A 2 0.32 10.10 9.85
N ASN A 3 -0.43 8.99 9.77
CA ASN A 3 -0.09 7.72 10.41
C ASN A 3 -0.42 6.60 9.43
N LEU A 4 0.59 6.12 8.71
CA LEU A 4 0.45 5.18 7.60
C LEU A 4 1.25 3.91 7.86
N LEU A 5 0.65 2.76 7.54
CA LEU A 5 1.31 1.47 7.43
C LEU A 5 1.19 0.97 5.99
N LEU A 6 2.30 0.98 5.25
CA LEU A 6 2.36 0.63 3.83
C LEU A 6 3.11 -0.69 3.66
N ASN A 7 2.37 -1.80 3.66
CA ASN A 7 2.92 -3.14 3.61
C ASN A 7 3.11 -3.62 2.15
N SER A 8 4.21 -4.30 1.87
CA SER A 8 4.45 -4.90 0.56
C SER A 8 3.41 -5.96 0.21
N SER A 9 3.09 -6.86 1.16
CA SER A 9 2.18 -7.99 0.94
C SER A 9 1.49 -8.42 2.22
N SER A 10 0.22 -8.79 2.14
CA SER A 10 -0.50 -9.40 3.28
C SER A 10 -0.08 -10.86 3.52
N ALA A 11 0.61 -11.49 2.56
CA ALA A 11 1.13 -12.84 2.65
C ALA A 11 2.66 -12.83 2.61
N PHE A 12 3.28 -13.63 3.46
CA PHE A 12 4.74 -13.77 3.52
C PHE A 12 5.09 -15.24 3.77
N HIS A 13 6.07 -15.78 3.06
CA HIS A 13 6.40 -17.19 3.12
C HIS A 13 6.74 -17.64 4.55
N GLY A 14 6.15 -18.74 5.01
CA GLY A 14 6.33 -19.27 6.36
C GLY A 14 5.42 -18.65 7.43
N HIS A 15 4.54 -17.71 7.06
CA HIS A 15 3.61 -17.03 7.96
C HIS A 15 2.16 -17.18 7.48
N GLY A 16 1.20 -17.10 8.42
CA GLY A 16 -0.21 -16.93 8.10
C GLY A 16 -0.52 -15.53 7.57
N TYR A 17 -1.74 -15.36 7.06
CA TYR A 17 -2.21 -14.08 6.52
C TYR A 17 -2.09 -12.97 7.56
N MET A 18 -1.28 -11.95 7.25
CA MET A 18 -0.96 -10.80 8.11
C MET A 18 -0.31 -11.14 9.48
N ASP A 19 0.26 -12.33 9.67
CA ASP A 19 0.99 -12.67 10.91
C ASP A 19 2.23 -11.79 11.09
N HIS A 20 3.04 -11.65 10.03
CA HIS A 20 4.31 -10.94 10.05
C HIS A 20 4.21 -9.42 10.33
N VAL A 21 3.01 -8.85 10.21
CA VAL A 21 2.78 -7.39 10.32
C VAL A 21 1.86 -7.05 11.50
N GLU A 22 1.46 -8.04 12.31
CA GLU A 22 0.48 -7.85 13.39
C GLU A 22 0.88 -6.75 14.37
N ASP A 23 2.13 -6.77 14.86
CA ASP A 23 2.60 -5.76 15.83
C ASP A 23 2.55 -4.35 15.24
N ALA A 24 2.96 -4.20 13.98
CA ALA A 24 2.91 -2.92 13.28
C ALA A 24 1.46 -2.45 13.04
N VAL A 25 0.52 -3.37 12.78
CA VAL A 25 -0.91 -3.05 12.69
C VAL A 25 -1.42 -2.54 14.03
N ARG A 26 -1.14 -3.25 15.13
CA ARG A 26 -1.57 -2.87 16.48
C ARG A 26 -1.05 -1.50 16.87
N GLU A 27 0.23 -1.24 16.61
CA GLU A 27 0.85 0.03 16.94
C GLU A 27 0.28 1.19 16.09
N THR A 28 0.10 0.97 14.78
CA THR A 28 -0.49 1.96 13.87
C THR A 28 -1.93 2.29 14.26
N MET A 29 -2.69 1.29 14.70
CA MET A 29 -4.11 1.39 15.05
C MET A 29 -4.32 1.63 16.56
N THR A 30 -3.34 2.17 17.27
CA THR A 30 -3.46 2.46 18.70
C THR A 30 -4.65 3.38 18.97
N GLY A 31 -5.58 2.95 19.83
CA GLY A 31 -6.79 3.70 20.18
C GLY A 31 -7.92 3.61 19.14
N VAL A 32 -7.76 2.80 18.09
CA VAL A 32 -8.81 2.51 17.11
C VAL A 32 -9.57 1.25 17.53
N GLU A 33 -10.90 1.32 17.54
CA GLU A 33 -11.76 0.14 17.80
C GLU A 33 -12.33 -0.48 16.52
N SER A 34 -12.44 0.32 15.46
CA SER A 34 -13.08 -0.09 14.20
C SER A 34 -12.28 0.36 12.97
N ILE A 35 -12.18 -0.55 12.00
CA ILE A 35 -11.47 -0.33 10.74
C ILE A 35 -12.46 -0.45 9.58
N LEU A 36 -12.53 0.58 8.74
CA LEU A 36 -13.24 0.51 7.47
C LEU A 36 -12.33 -0.16 6.43
N PHE A 37 -12.76 -1.28 5.87
CA PHE A 37 -12.00 -2.03 4.88
C PHE A 37 -12.44 -1.71 3.45
N VAL A 38 -11.49 -1.54 2.53
CA VAL A 38 -11.72 -1.32 1.09
C VAL A 38 -11.30 -2.57 0.30
N PRO A 39 -12.27 -3.44 -0.11
CA PRO A 39 -12.01 -4.72 -0.76
C PRO A 39 -11.95 -4.65 -2.30
N TRP A 40 -12.03 -3.46 -2.90
CA TRP A 40 -12.28 -3.26 -4.34
C TRP A 40 -11.16 -3.75 -5.27
N ALA A 41 -10.03 -4.19 -4.74
CA ALA A 41 -8.97 -4.81 -5.52
C ALA A 41 -9.33 -6.24 -5.99
N LEU A 42 -10.32 -6.90 -5.39
CA LEU A 42 -10.82 -8.23 -5.78
C LEU A 42 -12.27 -8.18 -6.29
N ALA A 43 -12.75 -9.28 -6.87
CA ALA A 43 -14.14 -9.40 -7.32
C ALA A 43 -15.09 -9.77 -6.17
N ASP A 44 -14.70 -10.74 -5.35
CA ASP A 44 -15.49 -11.23 -4.22
C ASP A 44 -15.27 -10.32 -3.01
N LEU A 45 -16.07 -9.26 -2.92
CA LEU A 45 -15.93 -8.24 -1.87
C LEU A 45 -16.32 -8.79 -0.49
N ASP A 46 -17.37 -9.60 -0.42
CA ASP A 46 -17.88 -10.18 0.83
C ASP A 46 -16.92 -11.23 1.38
N GLY A 47 -16.47 -12.16 0.55
CA GLY A 47 -15.49 -13.17 0.95
C GLY A 47 -14.16 -12.56 1.36
N TYR A 48 -13.71 -11.52 0.65
CA TYR A 48 -12.48 -10.82 1.02
C TYR A 48 -12.63 -10.07 2.35
N THR A 49 -13.73 -9.34 2.53
CA THR A 49 -14.02 -8.63 3.77
C THR A 49 -14.16 -9.58 4.95
N ALA A 50 -14.83 -10.72 4.78
CA ALA A 50 -14.96 -11.73 5.83
C ALA A 50 -13.59 -12.29 6.27
N SER A 51 -12.68 -12.55 5.30
CA SER A 51 -11.32 -13.04 5.59
C SER A 51 -10.49 -12.00 6.36
N VAL A 52 -10.57 -10.73 5.96
CA VAL A 52 -9.88 -9.63 6.65
C VAL A 52 -10.47 -9.37 8.02
N ARG A 53 -11.80 -9.45 8.16
CA ARG A 53 -12.53 -9.34 9.43
C ARG A 53 -12.07 -10.41 10.42
N ASP A 54 -12.09 -11.68 10.05
CA ASP A 54 -11.61 -12.78 10.92
C ASP A 54 -10.17 -12.55 11.40
N ARG A 55 -9.29 -12.05 10.53
CA ARG A 55 -7.90 -11.76 10.91
C ARG A 55 -7.78 -10.58 11.87
N LEU A 56 -8.42 -9.44 11.57
CA LEU A 56 -8.31 -8.22 12.37
C LEU A 56 -9.10 -8.28 13.69
N GLU A 57 -10.18 -9.06 13.76
CA GLU A 57 -10.90 -9.31 15.01
C GLU A 57 -10.05 -10.07 16.03
N ARG A 58 -9.20 -11.00 15.58
CA ARG A 58 -8.18 -11.64 16.44
C ARG A 58 -7.13 -10.63 16.92
N MET A 59 -6.96 -9.54 16.18
CA MET A 59 -6.15 -8.40 16.62
C MET A 59 -6.90 -7.44 17.55
N GLY A 60 -8.19 -7.64 17.81
CA GLY A 60 -9.02 -6.79 18.66
C GLY A 60 -9.71 -5.62 17.94
N PHE A 61 -9.76 -5.63 16.61
CA PHE A 61 -10.45 -4.59 15.82
C PHE A 61 -11.75 -5.11 15.22
N SER A 62 -12.81 -4.32 15.30
CA SER A 62 -14.01 -4.57 14.48
C SER A 62 -13.79 -4.12 13.04
N VAL A 63 -14.37 -4.82 12.06
CA VAL A 63 -14.19 -4.50 10.63
C VAL A 63 -15.53 -4.49 9.89
N SER A 64 -15.77 -3.42 9.15
CA SER A 64 -16.84 -3.32 8.15
C SER A 64 -16.25 -3.05 6.77
N GLY A 65 -16.79 -3.68 5.73
CA GLY A 65 -16.41 -3.39 4.34
C GLY A 65 -17.11 -2.14 3.85
N ILE A 66 -16.40 -1.26 3.13
CA ILE A 66 -16.97 -0.02 2.56
C ILE A 66 -18.14 -0.29 1.60
N HIS A 67 -18.18 -1.46 0.97
CA HIS A 67 -19.27 -1.88 0.08
C HIS A 67 -20.53 -2.34 0.84
N GLU A 68 -20.44 -2.52 2.16
CA GLU A 68 -21.57 -2.84 3.04
C GLU A 68 -22.35 -1.57 3.45
N HIS A 69 -21.89 -0.38 3.06
CA HIS A 69 -22.51 0.92 3.35
C HIS A 69 -23.17 1.50 2.10
N ASP A 70 -24.36 2.11 2.28
CA ASP A 70 -25.11 2.76 1.18
C ASP A 70 -24.36 3.98 0.61
N ASP A 71 -23.69 4.74 1.49
CA ASP A 71 -22.89 5.90 1.13
C ASP A 71 -21.41 5.67 1.52
N PRO A 72 -20.54 5.35 0.56
CA PRO A 72 -19.15 5.06 0.84
C PRO A 72 -18.35 6.31 1.26
N ILE A 73 -18.80 7.52 0.88
CA ILE A 73 -18.17 8.78 1.31
C ILE A 73 -18.51 9.02 2.78
N ALA A 74 -19.78 8.83 3.18
CA ALA A 74 -20.18 8.92 4.58
C ALA A 74 -19.45 7.88 5.44
N ALA A 75 -19.29 6.65 4.95
CA ALA A 75 -18.54 5.60 5.63
C ALA A 75 -17.08 6.02 5.90
N VAL A 76 -16.39 6.57 4.90
CA VAL A 76 -15.01 7.08 5.07
C VAL A 76 -14.96 8.24 6.08
N ASN A 77 -15.92 9.16 6.02
CA ASN A 77 -15.96 10.30 6.95
C ASN A 77 -16.20 9.88 8.41
N GLY A 78 -16.95 8.80 8.63
CA GLY A 78 -17.21 8.22 9.95
C GLY A 78 -16.14 7.25 10.45
N ALA A 79 -15.21 6.82 9.60
CA ALA A 79 -14.23 5.79 9.94
C ALA A 79 -13.18 6.29 10.95
N ALA A 80 -12.84 5.44 11.92
CA ALA A 80 -11.74 5.68 12.86
C ALA A 80 -10.37 5.36 12.25
N ALA A 81 -10.31 4.35 11.38
CA ALA A 81 -9.17 4.05 10.51
C ALA A 81 -9.65 3.40 9.20
N ILE A 82 -8.78 3.39 8.20
CA ILE A 82 -9.04 2.75 6.91
C ILE A 82 -7.96 1.73 6.57
N PHE A 83 -8.38 0.56 6.07
CA PHE A 83 -7.50 -0.44 5.49
C PHE A 83 -7.86 -0.68 4.02
N VAL A 84 -6.92 -0.45 3.12
CA VAL A 84 -7.06 -0.71 1.68
C VAL A 84 -6.36 -2.02 1.32
N GLY A 85 -7.14 -3.00 0.88
CA GLY A 85 -6.68 -4.35 0.58
C GLY A 85 -5.85 -4.49 -0.70
N GLY A 86 -5.21 -5.65 -0.84
CA GLY A 86 -4.47 -6.07 -2.03
C GLY A 86 -5.34 -6.77 -3.06
N GLY A 87 -4.82 -6.95 -4.28
CA GLY A 87 -5.54 -7.48 -5.43
C GLY A 87 -5.07 -6.75 -6.69
N ASN A 88 -5.96 -6.46 -7.63
CA ASN A 88 -5.62 -5.69 -8.83
C ASN A 88 -5.74 -4.17 -8.59
N THR A 89 -4.61 -3.48 -8.73
CA THR A 89 -4.44 -2.04 -8.52
C THR A 89 -5.29 -1.20 -9.48
N PHE A 90 -5.40 -1.59 -10.75
CA PHE A 90 -6.21 -0.86 -11.74
C PHE A 90 -7.70 -0.92 -11.41
N ARG A 91 -8.19 -2.11 -11.05
CA ARG A 91 -9.58 -2.29 -10.58
C ARG A 91 -9.86 -1.48 -9.33
N LEU A 92 -8.98 -1.54 -8.35
CA LEU A 92 -9.10 -0.76 -7.12
C LEU A 92 -9.22 0.74 -7.43
N LEU A 93 -8.31 1.26 -8.25
CA LEU A 93 -8.32 2.68 -8.62
C LEU A 93 -9.58 3.07 -9.40
N SER A 94 -10.02 2.26 -10.36
CA SER A 94 -11.28 2.50 -11.09
C SER A 94 -12.47 2.63 -10.13
N ARG A 95 -12.57 1.76 -9.12
CA ARG A 95 -13.66 1.81 -8.13
C ARG A 95 -13.56 3.04 -7.20
N LEU A 96 -12.35 3.44 -6.82
CA LEU A 96 -12.13 4.67 -6.06
C LEU A 96 -12.59 5.92 -6.84
N TYR A 97 -12.34 5.96 -8.16
CA TYR A 97 -12.84 7.02 -9.04
C TYR A 97 -14.37 6.97 -9.20
N GLU A 98 -14.93 5.80 -9.51
CA GLU A 98 -16.37 5.63 -9.74
C GLU A 98 -17.21 6.04 -8.52
N THR A 99 -16.71 5.78 -7.32
CA THR A 99 -17.40 6.11 -6.06
C THR A 99 -17.12 7.53 -5.57
N GLY A 100 -16.12 8.22 -6.11
CA GLY A 100 -15.75 9.57 -5.71
C GLY A 100 -15.17 9.69 -4.29
N VAL A 101 -14.74 8.58 -3.65
CA VAL A 101 -14.30 8.59 -2.24
C VAL A 101 -12.89 9.12 -2.02
N MET A 102 -12.07 9.24 -3.06
CA MET A 102 -10.65 9.62 -2.93
C MET A 102 -10.43 10.95 -2.17
N PRO A 103 -11.18 12.04 -2.43
CA PRO A 103 -11.04 13.27 -1.65
C PRO A 103 -11.32 13.05 -0.16
N ALA A 104 -12.37 12.31 0.20
CA ALA A 104 -12.71 12.02 1.59
C ALA A 104 -11.60 11.23 2.29
N ILE A 105 -11.00 10.23 1.62
CA ILE A 105 -9.87 9.48 2.17
C ILE A 105 -8.69 10.41 2.44
N ARG A 106 -8.32 11.25 1.47
CA ARG A 106 -7.20 12.20 1.60
C ARG A 106 -7.42 13.16 2.78
N GLU A 107 -8.60 13.76 2.86
CA GLU A 107 -8.96 14.72 3.92
C GLU A 107 -8.93 14.07 5.31
N ARG A 108 -9.52 12.88 5.44
CA ARG A 108 -9.54 12.15 6.71
C ARG A 108 -8.14 11.71 7.16
N VAL A 109 -7.31 11.21 6.24
CA VAL A 109 -5.93 10.83 6.55
C VAL A 109 -5.09 12.05 6.94
N ALA A 110 -5.23 13.18 6.22
CA ALA A 110 -4.57 14.43 6.59
C ALA A 110 -5.00 14.94 7.99
N ALA A 111 -6.26 14.71 8.35
CA ALA A 111 -6.80 14.99 9.68
C ALA A 111 -6.34 14.01 10.78
N GLY A 112 -5.56 12.98 10.43
CA GLY A 112 -4.96 12.03 11.39
C GLY A 112 -5.65 10.67 11.47
N MET A 113 -6.59 10.35 10.58
CA MET A 113 -7.12 8.99 10.47
C MET A 113 -6.00 8.03 10.03
N PRO A 114 -5.71 6.95 10.78
CA PRO A 114 -4.73 5.96 10.36
C PRO A 114 -5.11 5.29 9.04
N TYR A 115 -4.11 5.10 8.18
CA TYR A 115 -4.26 4.40 6.91
C TYR A 115 -3.36 3.17 6.90
N MET A 116 -3.94 2.03 6.55
CA MET A 116 -3.19 0.83 6.21
C MET A 116 -3.37 0.51 4.73
N GLY A 117 -2.28 0.23 4.05
CA GLY A 117 -2.26 -0.30 2.69
C GLY A 117 -1.50 -1.61 2.64
N SER A 118 -1.97 -2.56 1.83
CA SER A 118 -1.19 -3.75 1.49
C SER A 118 -1.17 -3.94 -0.02
N SER A 119 0.01 -4.20 -0.59
CA SER A 119 0.16 -4.46 -2.03
C SER A 119 -0.46 -3.33 -2.86
N ALA A 120 -1.54 -3.59 -3.62
CA ALA A 120 -2.33 -2.58 -4.32
C ALA A 120 -2.75 -1.39 -3.42
N GLY A 121 -3.10 -1.63 -2.15
CA GLY A 121 -3.40 -0.56 -1.20
C GLY A 121 -2.18 0.32 -0.84
N SER A 122 -0.97 -0.22 -0.89
CA SER A 122 0.26 0.56 -0.74
C SER A 122 0.54 1.39 -2.00
N ASN A 123 0.25 0.86 -3.19
CA ASN A 123 0.26 1.67 -4.41
C ASN A 123 -0.74 2.83 -4.33
N MET A 124 -1.93 2.63 -3.75
CA MET A 124 -2.92 3.71 -3.62
C MET A 124 -2.41 4.88 -2.78
N ALA A 125 -1.56 4.66 -1.78
CA ALA A 125 -1.02 5.75 -0.96
C ALA A 125 -0.04 6.66 -1.73
N CYS A 126 0.52 6.19 -2.83
CA CYS A 126 1.54 6.89 -3.62
C CYS A 126 0.93 8.01 -4.49
N PRO A 127 1.76 8.80 -5.20
CA PRO A 127 1.25 9.78 -6.15
C PRO A 127 0.46 9.17 -7.32
N THR A 128 0.95 8.05 -7.86
CA THR A 128 0.31 7.33 -8.96
C THR A 128 0.43 5.82 -8.77
N ILE A 129 -0.29 5.04 -9.59
CA ILE A 129 -0.15 3.59 -9.64
C ILE A 129 0.91 3.10 -10.64
N MET A 130 1.73 3.99 -11.20
CA MET A 130 2.65 3.67 -12.31
C MET A 130 3.76 2.65 -11.95
N THR A 131 3.91 2.34 -10.67
CA THR A 131 4.88 1.36 -10.17
C THR A 131 4.20 0.09 -9.61
N THR A 132 2.95 -0.16 -9.97
CA THR A 132 2.30 -1.46 -9.73
C THR A 132 2.87 -2.54 -10.64
N ASN A 133 2.79 -3.79 -10.20
CA ASN A 133 3.13 -4.97 -11.02
C ASN A 133 1.94 -5.55 -11.76
N ASP A 134 0.75 -5.00 -11.47
CA ASP A 134 -0.48 -5.58 -11.95
C ASP A 134 -0.67 -5.37 -13.45
N MET A 135 -1.31 -6.35 -14.06
CA MET A 135 -1.78 -6.21 -15.43
C MET A 135 -2.95 -5.20 -15.48
N PRO A 136 -2.97 -4.28 -16.47
CA PRO A 136 -4.02 -3.28 -16.63
C PRO A 136 -5.31 -3.90 -17.20
N ILE A 137 -6.03 -4.66 -16.38
CA ILE A 137 -7.26 -5.36 -16.78
C ILE A 137 -8.47 -4.44 -16.98
N VAL A 138 -8.38 -3.19 -16.51
CA VAL A 138 -9.34 -2.09 -16.70
C VAL A 138 -8.58 -0.78 -16.83
N TYR A 139 -9.21 0.23 -17.42
CA TYR A 139 -8.61 1.54 -17.65
C TYR A 139 -9.26 2.60 -16.73
N PRO A 140 -8.61 3.03 -15.64
CA PRO A 140 -9.13 4.09 -14.77
C PRO A 140 -9.07 5.46 -15.47
N PRO A 141 -9.85 6.46 -15.02
CA PRO A 141 -9.83 7.81 -15.60
C PRO A 141 -8.47 8.52 -15.57
N SER A 142 -7.63 8.19 -14.58
CA SER A 142 -6.25 8.63 -14.44
C SER A 142 -5.47 7.59 -13.62
N PHE A 143 -4.13 7.61 -13.71
CA PHE A 143 -3.26 6.84 -12.81
C PHE A 143 -2.95 7.55 -11.49
N ASP A 144 -3.41 8.80 -11.33
CA ASP A 144 -3.30 9.52 -10.05
C ASP A 144 -4.01 8.75 -8.94
N ALA A 145 -3.28 8.52 -7.84
CA ALA A 145 -3.76 7.78 -6.68
C ALA A 145 -3.99 8.74 -5.50
N LEU A 146 -3.86 8.31 -4.24
CA LEU A 146 -4.24 9.13 -3.08
C LEU A 146 -3.22 10.22 -2.73
N ARG A 147 -1.94 10.13 -3.14
CA ARG A 147 -0.91 11.14 -2.80
C ARG A 147 -0.78 11.36 -1.28
N LEU A 148 -0.84 10.28 -0.50
CA LEU A 148 -0.62 10.30 0.96
C LEU A 148 0.88 10.37 1.32
N VAL A 149 1.73 9.88 0.41
CA VAL A 149 3.19 10.04 0.44
C VAL A 149 3.68 10.63 -0.88
N PRO A 150 4.82 11.33 -0.92
CA PRO A 150 5.35 11.96 -2.14
C PRO A 150 6.29 11.06 -2.96
N PHE A 151 6.45 9.79 -2.57
CA PHE A 151 7.27 8.79 -3.28
C PHE A 151 6.42 7.63 -3.81
N GLN A 152 6.97 6.88 -4.77
CA GLN A 152 6.34 5.67 -5.30
C GLN A 152 6.79 4.43 -4.53
N ILE A 153 5.91 3.43 -4.44
CA ILE A 153 6.23 2.09 -3.94
C ILE A 153 6.06 1.10 -5.09
N ASN A 154 7.04 0.22 -5.30
CA ASN A 154 6.87 -1.02 -6.03
C ASN A 154 6.75 -2.16 -5.01
N PRO A 155 5.53 -2.59 -4.64
CA PRO A 155 5.34 -3.72 -3.72
C PRO A 155 5.76 -5.01 -4.42
N HIS A 156 5.94 -6.08 -3.65
CA HIS A 156 6.44 -7.36 -4.17
C HIS A 156 7.69 -7.17 -5.05
N TYR A 157 8.60 -6.30 -4.61
CA TYR A 157 9.85 -6.10 -5.33
C TYR A 157 10.62 -7.43 -5.31
N LEU A 158 10.92 -7.92 -6.51
CA LEU A 158 11.64 -9.16 -6.71
C LEU A 158 13.00 -8.82 -7.30
N ASP A 159 14.05 -9.22 -6.58
CA ASP A 159 15.42 -9.08 -7.05
C ASP A 159 15.64 -9.89 -8.34
N ALA A 160 16.52 -9.39 -9.21
CA ALA A 160 16.91 -10.14 -10.40
C ALA A 160 17.63 -11.43 -9.99
N ASP A 161 17.11 -12.56 -10.47
CA ASP A 161 17.77 -13.85 -10.32
C ASP A 161 18.95 -13.95 -11.32
N PRO A 162 20.20 -14.03 -10.85
CA PRO A 162 21.38 -14.08 -11.71
C PRO A 162 21.44 -15.34 -12.59
N ASP A 163 20.74 -16.41 -12.21
CA ASP A 163 20.70 -17.68 -12.93
C ASP A 163 19.50 -17.77 -13.89
N SER A 164 18.65 -16.73 -13.91
CA SER A 164 17.47 -16.69 -14.76
C SER A 164 17.83 -16.69 -16.24
N ARG A 165 17.15 -17.56 -17.00
CA ARG A 165 17.21 -17.57 -18.47
C ARG A 165 16.08 -16.77 -19.12
N HIS A 166 15.23 -16.14 -18.30
CA HIS A 166 14.17 -15.27 -18.80
C HIS A 166 14.79 -14.03 -19.46
N LYS A 167 14.26 -13.62 -20.61
CA LYS A 167 14.79 -12.51 -21.41
C LYS A 167 13.99 -11.21 -21.30
N GLY A 168 12.85 -11.23 -20.63
CA GLY A 168 12.09 -10.02 -20.33
C GLY A 168 12.81 -9.16 -19.28
N GLU A 169 12.34 -7.93 -19.15
CA GLU A 169 12.92 -6.93 -18.26
C GLU A 169 12.83 -7.36 -16.80
N THR A 170 13.92 -7.16 -16.05
CA THR A 170 13.92 -7.31 -14.59
C THR A 170 13.04 -6.24 -13.95
N ARG A 171 12.75 -6.37 -12.65
CA ARG A 171 11.97 -5.33 -11.96
C ARG A 171 12.71 -3.99 -11.95
N GLU A 172 14.02 -4.01 -11.74
CA GLU A 172 14.84 -2.80 -11.76
C GLU A 172 14.85 -2.15 -13.15
N ASP A 173 14.91 -2.95 -14.23
CA ASP A 173 14.86 -2.41 -15.60
C ASP A 173 13.55 -1.64 -15.86
N ARG A 174 12.41 -2.20 -15.46
CA ARG A 174 11.10 -1.51 -15.61
C ARG A 174 11.02 -0.21 -14.80
N ILE A 175 11.63 -0.20 -13.61
CA ILE A 175 11.69 1.02 -12.79
C ILE A 175 12.67 2.04 -13.39
N ARG A 176 13.73 1.59 -14.04
CA ARG A 176 14.62 2.46 -14.82
C ARG A 176 13.88 3.11 -15.98
N GLU A 177 13.08 2.35 -16.73
CA GLU A 177 12.20 2.87 -17.79
C GLU A 177 11.19 3.89 -17.23
N TYR A 178 10.58 3.62 -16.07
CA TYR A 178 9.75 4.60 -15.37
C TYR A 178 10.51 5.92 -15.14
N HIS A 179 11.78 5.84 -14.73
CA HIS A 179 12.63 7.00 -14.48
C HIS A 179 13.14 7.71 -15.74
N GLU A 180 13.00 7.13 -16.93
CA GLU A 180 13.22 7.88 -18.17
C GLU A 180 12.19 8.99 -18.32
N MET A 181 10.96 8.73 -17.86
CA MET A 181 9.79 9.60 -18.01
C MET A 181 9.36 10.32 -16.71
N ASN A 182 9.84 9.87 -15.54
CA ASN A 182 9.38 10.36 -14.24
C ASN A 182 10.54 10.57 -13.24
N GLU A 183 10.38 11.53 -12.33
CA GLU A 183 11.44 11.88 -11.36
C GLU A 183 11.18 11.36 -9.95
N VAL A 184 9.94 10.97 -9.64
CA VAL A 184 9.52 10.53 -8.29
C VAL A 184 10.29 9.28 -7.88
N PRO A 185 10.97 9.25 -6.71
CA PRO A 185 11.74 8.09 -6.27
C PRO A 185 10.84 6.85 -6.08
N VAL A 186 11.39 5.67 -6.36
CA VAL A 186 10.67 4.40 -6.23
C VAL A 186 11.32 3.54 -5.15
N VAL A 187 10.53 3.18 -4.13
CA VAL A 187 10.91 2.19 -3.12
C VAL A 187 10.47 0.80 -3.59
N GLY A 188 11.43 0.00 -4.02
CA GLY A 188 11.27 -1.44 -4.26
C GLY A 188 11.14 -2.17 -2.93
N LEU A 189 9.91 -2.40 -2.50
CA LEU A 189 9.59 -2.96 -1.19
C LEU A 189 9.37 -4.46 -1.29
N ARG A 190 10.26 -5.26 -0.68
CA ARG A 190 10.21 -6.72 -0.73
C ARG A 190 9.08 -7.28 0.13
N GLU A 191 8.61 -8.48 -0.18
CA GLU A 191 7.64 -9.17 0.68
C GLU A 191 8.20 -9.40 2.08
N GLY A 192 7.38 -9.17 3.10
CA GLY A 192 7.80 -9.17 4.50
C GLY A 192 8.38 -7.84 4.99
N ALA A 193 8.49 -6.83 4.12
CA ALA A 193 8.85 -5.45 4.47
C ALA A 193 7.64 -4.51 4.41
N TRP A 194 7.64 -3.49 5.25
CA TRP A 194 6.66 -2.40 5.24
C TRP A 194 7.32 -1.06 5.54
N LEU A 195 6.65 0.02 5.14
CA LEU A 195 7.00 1.37 5.57
C LEU A 195 6.00 1.84 6.61
N ARG A 196 6.51 2.41 7.71
CA ARG A 196 5.71 3.22 8.63
C ARG A 196 5.99 4.68 8.45
N VAL A 197 4.93 5.46 8.31
CA VAL A 197 4.99 6.91 8.15
C VAL A 197 4.22 7.57 9.27
N VAL A 198 4.92 8.28 10.15
CA VAL A 198 4.31 8.99 11.29
C VAL A 198 4.79 10.43 11.31
N GLY A 199 3.89 11.36 10.97
CA GLY A 199 4.27 12.76 10.74
C GLY A 199 5.33 12.86 9.65
N ASP A 200 6.51 13.36 10.02
CA ASP A 200 7.65 13.58 9.12
C ASP A 200 8.70 12.45 9.20
N GLU A 201 8.34 11.30 9.80
CA GLU A 201 9.22 10.15 9.93
C GLU A 201 8.76 9.01 9.02
N VAL A 202 9.70 8.42 8.26
CA VAL A 202 9.51 7.21 7.44
C VAL A 202 10.50 6.15 7.90
N ARG A 203 9.98 5.02 8.41
CA ARG A 203 10.80 3.87 8.80
C ARG A 203 10.54 2.68 7.89
N LEU A 204 11.63 2.07 7.43
CA LEU A 204 11.59 0.74 6.84
C LEU A 204 11.61 -0.29 7.96
N GLU A 205 10.60 -1.15 8.01
CA GLU A 205 10.43 -2.17 9.03
C GLU A 205 10.13 -3.53 8.39
N GLY A 206 10.22 -4.58 9.20
CA GLY A 206 9.91 -5.96 8.80
C GLY A 206 11.11 -6.86 8.67
N HIS A 207 10.92 -7.97 7.95
CA HIS A 207 11.89 -9.07 7.88
C HIS A 207 12.88 -8.92 6.73
N ARG A 208 12.60 -8.05 5.77
CA ARG A 208 13.39 -7.88 4.54
C ARG A 208 13.65 -6.40 4.28
N GLY A 209 14.77 -6.10 3.65
CA GLY A 209 15.11 -4.74 3.24
C GLY A 209 14.32 -4.24 2.03
N ALA A 210 14.57 -2.99 1.66
CA ALA A 210 14.05 -2.36 0.47
C ALA A 210 15.19 -1.85 -0.41
N ARG A 211 14.90 -1.70 -1.70
CA ARG A 211 15.83 -1.11 -2.65
C ARG A 211 15.26 0.22 -3.12
N LEU A 212 16.01 1.31 -2.97
CA LEU A 212 15.61 2.64 -3.38
C LEU A 212 16.19 2.94 -4.76
N MET A 213 15.32 3.35 -5.70
CA MET A 213 15.71 3.72 -7.05
C MET A 213 15.37 5.19 -7.29
N ARG A 214 16.33 5.90 -7.88
CA ARG A 214 16.24 7.31 -8.23
C ARG A 214 16.73 7.52 -9.66
N ARG A 215 16.14 8.51 -10.32
CA ARG A 215 16.51 8.88 -11.68
C ARG A 215 17.99 9.22 -11.77
N GLY A 216 18.69 8.55 -12.69
CA GLY A 216 20.11 8.79 -12.95
C GLY A 216 21.06 8.37 -11.84
N GLN A 217 20.61 7.63 -10.82
CA GLN A 217 21.43 7.15 -9.72
C GLN A 217 21.43 5.62 -9.65
N PRO A 218 22.52 5.00 -9.18
CA PRO A 218 22.52 3.59 -8.82
C PRO A 218 21.47 3.30 -7.75
N ALA A 219 20.87 2.11 -7.80
CA ALA A 219 19.95 1.67 -6.77
C ALA A 219 20.69 1.47 -5.42
N GLU A 220 20.05 1.88 -4.33
CA GLU A 220 20.60 1.83 -2.97
C GLU A 220 19.84 0.82 -2.12
N GLU A 221 20.56 0.03 -1.32
CA GLU A 221 19.99 -1.02 -0.49
C GLU A 221 19.78 -0.52 0.94
N PHE A 222 18.61 -0.79 1.52
CA PHE A 222 18.25 -0.40 2.88
C PHE A 222 17.78 -1.59 3.68
N GLU A 223 18.35 -1.78 4.86
CA GLU A 223 17.98 -2.83 5.80
C GLU A 223 16.82 -2.40 6.71
N PRO A 224 16.04 -3.35 7.27
CA PRO A 224 15.05 -3.05 8.30
C PRO A 224 15.64 -2.22 9.45
N GLY A 225 14.89 -1.21 9.90
CA GLY A 225 15.31 -0.21 10.87
C GLY A 225 15.86 1.08 10.26
N ALA A 226 16.09 1.13 8.94
CA ALA A 226 16.51 2.35 8.26
C ALA A 226 15.45 3.46 8.35
N ARG A 227 15.92 4.71 8.52
CA ARG A 227 15.11 5.92 8.39
C ARG A 227 15.22 6.45 6.97
N LEU A 228 14.07 6.71 6.35
CA LEU A 228 13.92 7.15 4.98
C LEU A 228 13.20 8.51 4.92
N ASP A 229 13.29 9.31 5.98
CA ASP A 229 12.56 10.58 6.15
C ASP A 229 12.82 11.57 4.99
N PHE A 230 14.01 11.50 4.39
CA PHE A 230 14.39 12.26 3.19
C PHE A 230 13.46 12.01 1.98
N LEU A 231 12.62 10.97 2.02
CA LEU A 231 11.62 10.72 0.99
C LEU A 231 10.41 11.65 1.10
N LEU A 232 10.25 12.39 2.20
CA LEU A 232 9.14 13.34 2.40
C LEU A 232 9.44 14.75 1.91
N GLU A 233 10.69 15.02 1.48
CA GLU A 233 11.17 16.32 0.99
C GLU A 233 10.76 16.63 -0.47
#